data_AF-D0TQZ9-F1
#
_entry.id   AF-D0TQZ9-F1
#
_cell.length_a   1.000
_cell.length_b   1.000
_cell.length_c   1.000
_cell.angle_alpha   90.00
_cell.angle_beta   90.00
_cell.angle_gamma   90.00
#
_symmetry.space_group_name_H-M   'P 1'
#
loop_
_entity.id
_entity.type
_entity.pdbx_description
1 polymer ?
#
loop_
_entity_poly.entity_id
_entity_poly.type
_entity_poly.pdbx_seq_one_letter_code
_entity_poly.pdbx_strand_id
1 'polypeptide(L)'
;MIRLQPISTSDLQHYKFMEELLIDAFPPEEYRQLEQLREYTDRTGNFHNNIIFDDDLPVGFITYWDFDSFYYVEHFATNPALRNGGYGKRTLEYLCNYLKRPIVLEVERPVEEMAKRRISFYQRQGFTLWEKDYCQPPYKPGDDFLPMYLMVHGELDCEKDFETIKKRIHKEVYGVKDN
;
A
#
# COMPACT_ATOMS: atom_id res chain seq x y z
N MET A 1 -14.67 16.40 -1.90
CA MET A 1 -13.56 16.23 -2.87
C MET A 1 -12.48 15.37 -2.23
N ILE A 2 -11.91 14.39 -2.96
CA ILE A 2 -10.85 13.54 -2.40
C ILE A 2 -9.55 14.34 -2.24
N ARG A 3 -8.90 14.21 -1.08
CA ARG A 3 -7.55 14.70 -0.81
C ARG A 3 -6.78 13.73 0.09
N LEU A 4 -5.46 13.73 -0.06
CA LEU A 4 -4.55 13.04 0.85
C LEU A 4 -3.92 14.07 1.79
N GLN A 5 -3.90 13.77 3.07
CA GLN A 5 -3.22 14.58 4.07
C GLN A 5 -2.17 13.72 4.78
N PRO A 6 -0.87 14.05 4.65
CA PRO A 6 0.18 13.45 5.46
C PRO A 6 -0.11 13.66 6.94
N ILE A 7 0.13 12.63 7.74
CA ILE A 7 -0.04 12.66 9.20
C ILE A 7 1.22 12.17 9.90
N SER A 8 1.41 12.66 11.13
CA SER A 8 2.39 12.20 12.10
C SER A 8 1.67 11.54 13.28
N THR A 9 2.41 10.91 14.19
CA THR A 9 1.81 10.39 15.44
C THR A 9 1.33 11.51 16.37
N SER A 10 1.76 12.76 16.15
CA SER A 10 1.28 13.93 16.88
C SER A 10 -0.14 14.35 16.49
N ASP A 11 -0.63 13.91 15.32
CA ASP A 11 -2.01 14.10 14.85
C ASP A 11 -2.94 13.06 15.51
N LEU A 12 -3.07 13.13 16.84
CA LEU A 12 -3.62 12.06 17.69
C LEU A 12 -4.93 11.42 17.17
N GLN A 13 -5.90 12.24 16.73
CA GLN A 13 -7.19 11.73 16.25
C GLN A 13 -7.06 11.02 14.91
N HIS A 14 -6.27 11.56 13.98
CA HIS A 14 -6.08 10.99 12.65
C HIS A 14 -5.20 9.75 12.69
N TYR A 15 -4.12 9.77 13.47
CA TYR A 15 -3.26 8.61 13.64
C TYR A 15 -4.04 7.45 14.30
N LYS A 16 -4.84 7.74 15.33
CA LYS A 16 -5.70 6.73 15.96
C LYS A 16 -6.71 6.14 14.96
N PHE A 17 -7.37 6.98 14.15
CA PHE A 17 -8.28 6.51 13.10
C PHE A 17 -7.58 5.61 12.08
N MET A 18 -6.37 5.98 11.64
CA MET A 18 -5.55 5.17 10.74
C MET A 18 -5.24 3.81 11.37
N GLU A 19 -4.72 3.81 12.60
CA GLU A 19 -4.26 2.60 13.30
C GLU A 19 -5.40 1.62 13.57
N GLU A 20 -6.56 2.11 14.02
CA GLU A 20 -7.76 1.28 14.20
C GLU A 20 -8.22 0.69 12.86
N LEU A 21 -8.25 1.48 11.80
CA LEU A 21 -8.65 1.01 10.47
C LEU A 21 -7.64 0.02 9.86
N LEU A 22 -6.35 0.15 10.14
CA LEU A 22 -5.32 -0.81 9.73
C LEU A 22 -5.57 -2.17 10.39
N ILE A 23 -5.77 -2.20 11.70
CA ILE A 23 -6.01 -3.42 12.49
C ILE A 23 -7.30 -4.12 12.03
N ASP A 24 -8.35 -3.35 11.71
CA ASP A 24 -9.63 -3.91 11.25
C ASP A 24 -9.57 -4.43 9.80
N ALA A 25 -8.69 -3.86 8.96
CA ALA A 25 -8.65 -4.15 7.52
C ALA A 25 -7.69 -5.27 7.14
N PHE A 26 -6.63 -5.50 7.93
CA PHE A 26 -5.57 -6.45 7.61
C PHE A 26 -5.34 -7.41 8.79
N PRO A 27 -5.04 -8.69 8.52
CA PRO A 27 -4.64 -9.61 9.59
C PRO A 27 -3.30 -9.16 10.19
N PRO A 28 -3.02 -9.51 11.46
CA PRO A 28 -1.82 -9.05 12.16
C PRO A 28 -0.54 -9.29 11.38
N GLU A 29 -0.41 -10.40 10.67
CA GLU A 29 0.77 -10.83 9.91
C GLU A 29 1.06 -9.92 8.70
N GLU A 30 0.08 -9.16 8.21
CA GLU A 30 0.16 -8.29 7.02
C GLU A 30 0.55 -6.85 7.34
N TYR A 31 0.93 -6.54 8.59
CA TYR A 31 1.54 -5.26 8.95
C TYR A 31 2.62 -5.41 10.03
N ARG A 32 3.54 -4.43 10.06
CA ARG A 32 4.60 -4.34 11.06
C ARG A 32 4.06 -4.11 12.47
N GLN A 33 4.88 -4.35 13.49
CA GLN A 33 4.50 -4.00 14.87
C GLN A 33 4.10 -2.52 14.95
N LEU A 34 3.02 -2.22 15.68
CA LEU A 34 2.45 -0.86 15.71
C LEU A 34 3.45 0.19 16.22
N GLU A 35 4.32 -0.19 17.16
CA GLU A 35 5.42 0.65 17.64
C GLU A 35 6.39 1.01 16.51
N GLN A 36 6.73 0.05 15.65
CA GLN A 36 7.56 0.27 14.47
C GLN A 36 6.82 1.13 13.42
N LEU A 37 5.51 0.96 13.26
CA LEU A 37 4.71 1.82 12.39
C LEU A 37 4.73 3.29 12.85
N ARG A 38 4.66 3.53 14.16
CA ARG A 38 4.80 4.88 14.75
C ARG A 38 6.18 5.47 14.44
N GLU A 39 7.24 4.69 14.65
CA GLU A 39 8.60 5.11 14.33
C GLU A 39 8.75 5.46 12.85
N TYR A 40 8.24 4.63 11.95
CA TYR A 40 8.34 4.88 10.51
C TYR A 40 7.55 6.12 10.11
N THR A 41 6.35 6.30 10.67
CA THR A 41 5.50 7.47 10.41
C THR A 41 6.23 8.78 10.75
N ASP A 42 6.99 8.83 11.84
CA ASP A 42 7.61 10.08 12.29
C ASP A 42 9.08 10.26 11.85
N ARG A 43 9.80 9.16 11.60
CA ARG A 43 11.27 9.18 11.47
C ARG A 43 11.79 8.68 10.13
N THR A 44 10.97 8.02 9.31
CA THR A 44 11.40 7.49 8.02
C THR A 44 11.01 8.47 6.91
N GLY A 45 11.97 9.26 6.44
CA GLY A 45 11.72 10.41 5.55
C GLY A 45 11.11 10.07 4.18
N ASN A 46 11.22 8.82 3.73
CA ASN A 46 10.63 8.34 2.48
C ASN A 46 9.40 7.44 2.68
N PHE A 47 8.88 7.34 3.91
CA PHE A 47 7.62 6.68 4.21
C PHE A 47 6.55 7.74 4.48
N HIS A 48 5.41 7.62 3.81
CA HIS A 48 4.32 8.57 3.88
C HIS A 48 3.08 7.90 4.41
N ASN A 49 2.61 8.35 5.57
CA ASN A 49 1.36 7.93 6.17
C ASN A 49 0.30 9.01 5.96
N ASN A 50 -0.81 8.68 5.31
CA ASN A 50 -1.80 9.67 4.91
C ASN A 50 -3.22 9.24 5.27
N ILE A 51 -4.02 10.21 5.74
CA ILE A 51 -5.48 10.06 5.74
C ILE A 51 -6.04 10.46 4.39
N ILE A 52 -7.01 9.68 3.95
CA ILE A 52 -7.86 9.98 2.80
C ILE A 52 -9.08 10.72 3.33
N PHE A 53 -9.28 11.95 2.86
CA PHE A 53 -10.47 12.73 3.14
C PHE A 53 -11.38 12.82 1.92
N ASP A 54 -12.69 12.82 2.14
CA ASP A 54 -13.65 13.43 1.23
C ASP A 54 -14.18 14.71 1.88
N ASP A 55 -13.72 15.86 1.39
CA ASP A 55 -13.85 17.15 2.06
C ASP A 55 -13.21 17.13 3.46
N ASP A 56 -14.02 17.15 4.52
CA ASP A 56 -13.58 17.11 5.92
C ASP A 56 -13.80 15.73 6.57
N LEU A 57 -14.43 14.79 5.87
CA LEU A 57 -14.70 13.45 6.39
C LEU A 57 -13.49 12.52 6.15
N PRO A 58 -12.86 11.95 7.18
CA PRO A 58 -11.87 10.89 6.98
C PRO A 58 -12.57 9.61 6.50
N VAL A 59 -12.22 9.15 5.30
CA VAL A 59 -12.86 8.00 4.63
C VAL A 59 -11.93 6.79 4.50
N GLY A 60 -10.66 6.93 4.86
CA GLY A 60 -9.68 5.85 4.80
C GLY A 60 -8.26 6.32 5.07
N PHE A 61 -7.29 5.43 4.85
CA PHE A 61 -5.88 5.78 4.88
C PHE A 61 -5.13 5.12 3.72
N ILE A 62 -3.97 5.69 3.40
CA ILE A 62 -3.01 5.09 2.48
C ILE A 62 -1.59 5.36 2.97
N THR A 63 -0.79 4.30 3.04
CA THR A 63 0.65 4.38 3.29
C THR A 63 1.41 4.07 2.02
N TYR A 64 2.46 4.83 1.74
CA TYR A 64 3.32 4.55 0.60
C TYR A 64 4.77 4.98 0.85
N TRP A 65 5.67 4.34 0.13
CA TRP A 65 7.09 4.65 0.08
C TRP A 65 7.43 5.44 -1.18
N ASP A 66 8.34 6.40 -1.06
CA ASP A 66 8.97 7.09 -2.17
C ASP A 66 10.37 6.50 -2.40
N PHE A 67 10.59 5.86 -3.56
CA PHE A 67 11.88 5.27 -3.92
C PHE A 67 12.59 6.02 -5.04
N ASP A 68 12.26 7.29 -5.24
CA ASP A 68 12.80 8.19 -6.28
C ASP A 68 12.39 7.82 -7.72
N SER A 69 12.39 6.55 -8.09
CA SER A 69 12.00 6.05 -9.41
C SER A 69 10.55 5.56 -9.47
N PHE A 70 10.01 5.08 -8.36
CA PHE A 70 8.61 4.64 -8.23
C PHE A 70 8.11 4.86 -6.80
N TYR A 71 6.79 4.81 -6.64
CA TYR A 71 6.13 4.75 -5.35
C TYR A 71 5.66 3.32 -5.07
N TYR A 72 5.78 2.88 -3.82
CA TYR A 72 5.24 1.59 -3.39
C TYR A 72 4.12 1.81 -2.38
N VAL A 73 2.89 1.45 -2.73
CA VAL A 73 1.75 1.50 -1.79
C VAL A 73 1.81 0.26 -0.91
N GLU A 74 2.05 0.48 0.37
CA GLU A 74 2.18 -0.61 1.35
C GLU A 74 0.82 -1.05 1.88
N HIS A 75 0.00 -0.10 2.34
CA HIS A 75 -1.36 -0.37 2.81
C HIS A 75 -2.34 0.65 2.25
N PHE A 76 -3.52 0.16 1.85
CA PHE A 76 -4.62 0.99 1.40
C PHE A 76 -5.94 0.40 1.89
N ALA A 77 -6.67 1.16 2.70
CA ALA A 77 -7.99 0.78 3.16
C ALA A 77 -8.93 1.99 3.23
N THR A 78 -10.20 1.73 2.92
CA THR A 78 -11.30 2.67 3.12
C THR A 78 -12.20 2.17 4.24
N ASN A 79 -12.78 3.08 5.02
CA ASN A 79 -13.67 2.75 6.13
C ASN A 79 -14.79 1.79 5.66
N PRO A 80 -14.92 0.59 6.27
CA PRO A 80 -15.94 -0.40 5.90
C PRO A 80 -17.38 0.11 5.94
N ALA A 81 -17.69 1.06 6.82
CA ALA A 81 -19.02 1.69 6.91
C ALA A 81 -19.39 2.50 5.66
N LEU A 82 -18.38 2.87 4.84
CA LEU A 82 -18.51 3.68 3.63
C LEU A 82 -18.37 2.83 2.35
N ARG A 83 -18.43 1.50 2.45
CA ARG A 83 -18.39 0.57 1.30
C ARG A 83 -19.49 0.91 0.29
N ASN A 84 -19.25 0.56 -0.98
CA ASN A 84 -20.12 0.89 -2.12
C ASN A 84 -20.28 2.39 -2.43
N GLY A 85 -19.62 3.30 -1.69
CA GLY A 85 -19.58 4.73 -1.99
C GLY A 85 -18.58 5.13 -3.09
N GLY A 86 -17.90 4.18 -3.72
CA GLY A 86 -16.92 4.44 -4.77
C GLY A 86 -15.60 5.06 -4.30
N TYR A 87 -15.36 5.17 -2.99
CA TYR A 87 -14.16 5.78 -2.42
C TYR A 87 -12.87 5.11 -2.89
N GLY A 88 -12.83 3.78 -2.96
CA GLY A 88 -11.65 3.06 -3.45
C GLY A 88 -11.19 3.53 -4.83
N LYS A 89 -12.14 3.65 -5.76
CA LYS A 89 -11.90 4.16 -7.12
C LYS A 89 -11.46 5.62 -7.10
N ARG A 90 -12.23 6.50 -6.44
CA ARG A 90 -11.95 7.94 -6.40
C ARG A 90 -10.59 8.25 -5.76
N THR A 91 -10.19 7.48 -4.75
CA THR A 91 -8.87 7.59 -4.12
C THR A 91 -7.76 7.18 -5.07
N LEU A 92 -7.86 6.05 -5.77
CA LEU A 92 -6.84 5.64 -6.73
C LEU A 92 -6.74 6.61 -7.92
N GLU A 93 -7.86 7.11 -8.43
CA GLU A 93 -7.87 8.14 -9.46
C GLU A 93 -7.16 9.42 -8.98
N TYR A 94 -7.42 9.85 -7.74
CA TYR A 94 -6.69 10.98 -7.13
C TYR A 94 -5.20 10.67 -6.99
N LEU A 95 -4.85 9.49 -6.46
CA LEU A 95 -3.48 9.06 -6.20
C LEU A 95 -2.64 9.01 -7.48
N CYS A 96 -3.15 8.40 -8.56
CA CYS A 96 -2.48 8.32 -9.85
C CYS A 96 -2.28 9.70 -10.51
N ASN A 97 -3.14 10.68 -10.19
CA ASN A 97 -2.95 12.06 -10.64
C ASN A 97 -1.98 12.84 -9.74
N TYR A 98 -1.98 12.55 -8.44
CA TYR A 98 -1.14 13.21 -7.44
C TYR A 98 0.32 12.76 -7.54
N LEU A 99 0.55 11.44 -7.60
CA LEU A 99 1.86 10.82 -7.74
C LEU A 99 2.26 10.74 -9.21
N LYS A 100 3.36 11.40 -9.59
CA LYS A 100 3.79 11.55 -10.99
C LYS A 100 4.73 10.46 -11.51
N ARG A 101 5.09 9.51 -10.66
CA ARG A 101 5.96 8.37 -10.97
C ARG A 101 5.16 7.08 -10.93
N PRO A 102 5.67 5.98 -11.50
CA PRO A 102 5.00 4.69 -11.45
C PRO A 102 4.64 4.29 -10.02
N ILE A 103 3.48 3.65 -9.85
CA ILE A 103 2.98 3.17 -8.56
C ILE A 103 2.98 1.65 -8.61
N VAL A 104 3.59 1.03 -7.60
CA VAL A 104 3.65 -0.41 -7.40
C VAL A 104 2.86 -0.76 -6.15
N LEU A 105 2.09 -1.85 -6.20
CA LEU A 105 1.41 -2.41 -5.03
C LEU A 105 1.37 -3.93 -5.10
N GLU A 106 1.15 -4.57 -3.96
CA GLU A 106 1.02 -6.02 -3.86
C GLU A 106 -0.45 -6.45 -3.87
N VAL A 107 -0.72 -7.60 -4.49
CA VAL A 107 -2.03 -8.26 -4.47
C VAL A 107 -1.87 -9.76 -4.26
N GLU A 108 -2.83 -10.36 -3.56
CA GLU A 108 -2.96 -11.81 -3.44
C GLU A 108 -3.06 -12.45 -4.82
N ARG A 109 -2.41 -13.62 -4.98
CA ARG A 109 -2.54 -14.42 -6.21
C ARG A 109 -4.03 -14.80 -6.42
N PRO A 110 -4.50 -14.90 -7.68
CA PRO A 110 -5.92 -15.10 -8.02
C PRO A 110 -6.45 -16.52 -7.74
N VAL A 111 -6.15 -17.09 -6.58
CA VAL A 111 -6.65 -18.39 -6.11
C VAL A 111 -8.11 -18.24 -5.66
N GLU A 112 -8.34 -17.30 -4.75
CA GLU A 112 -9.66 -17.03 -4.18
C GLU A 112 -10.45 -15.99 -5.00
N GLU A 113 -11.79 -16.07 -4.95
CA GLU A 113 -12.66 -15.14 -5.67
C GLU A 113 -12.47 -13.68 -5.25
N MET A 114 -12.15 -13.44 -3.98
CA MET A 114 -11.88 -12.08 -3.49
C MET A 114 -10.58 -11.51 -4.08
N ALA A 115 -9.53 -12.32 -4.21
CA ALA A 115 -8.27 -11.93 -4.85
C ALA A 115 -8.47 -11.58 -6.34
N LYS A 116 -9.22 -12.40 -7.09
CA LYS A 116 -9.59 -12.12 -8.49
C LYS A 116 -10.33 -10.79 -8.63
N ARG A 117 -11.28 -10.51 -7.72
CA ARG A 117 -12.02 -9.24 -7.69
C ARG A 117 -11.10 -8.04 -7.39
N ARG A 118 -10.13 -8.21 -6.47
CA ARG A 118 -9.16 -7.17 -6.11
C ARG A 118 -8.25 -6.85 -7.30
N ILE A 119 -7.71 -7.86 -7.99
CA ILE A 119 -6.93 -7.68 -9.23
C ILE A 119 -7.76 -6.96 -10.29
N SER A 120 -8.99 -7.43 -10.54
CA SER A 120 -9.88 -6.81 -11.54
C SER A 120 -10.20 -5.36 -11.21
N PHE A 121 -10.30 -5.01 -9.91
CA PHE A 121 -10.52 -3.64 -9.47
C PHE A 121 -9.36 -2.72 -9.84
N TYR A 122 -8.12 -3.13 -9.55
CA TYR A 122 -6.91 -2.38 -9.90
C TYR A 122 -6.70 -2.30 -11.41
N GLN A 123 -6.97 -3.38 -12.17
CA GLN A 123 -6.93 -3.37 -13.64
C GLN A 123 -7.86 -2.31 -14.24
N ARG A 124 -9.10 -2.20 -13.72
CA ARG A 124 -10.02 -1.14 -14.14
C ARG A 124 -9.55 0.27 -13.81
N GLN A 125 -8.60 0.44 -12.89
CA GLN A 125 -7.98 1.72 -12.55
C GLN A 125 -6.63 1.92 -13.26
N GLY A 126 -6.30 1.09 -14.27
CA GLY A 126 -5.10 1.26 -15.09
C GLY A 126 -3.85 0.57 -14.57
N PHE A 127 -3.94 -0.25 -13.52
CA PHE A 127 -2.81 -1.06 -13.08
C PHE A 127 -2.66 -2.33 -13.95
N THR A 128 -1.43 -2.66 -14.29
CA THR A 128 -1.05 -3.87 -15.01
C THR A 128 -0.56 -4.92 -14.02
N LEU A 129 -1.07 -6.14 -14.13
CA LEU A 129 -0.63 -7.27 -13.30
C LEU A 129 0.71 -7.81 -13.81
N TRP A 130 1.67 -7.99 -12.91
CA TRP A 130 2.93 -8.67 -13.21
C TRP A 130 2.90 -10.09 -12.64
N GLU A 131 2.68 -11.06 -13.53
CA GLU A 131 2.63 -12.49 -13.20
C GLU A 131 4.03 -13.10 -13.03
N LYS A 132 4.85 -12.49 -12.17
CA LYS A 132 6.18 -12.97 -11.78
C LYS A 132 6.13 -13.62 -10.40
N ASP A 133 7.07 -14.51 -10.12
CA ASP A 133 7.14 -15.16 -8.80
C ASP A 133 7.63 -14.16 -7.73
N TYR A 134 6.65 -13.50 -7.11
CA TYR A 134 6.83 -12.56 -6.02
C TYR A 134 6.26 -13.16 -4.73
N CYS A 135 6.98 -12.98 -3.63
CA CYS A 135 6.50 -13.34 -2.30
C CYS A 135 6.84 -12.20 -1.36
N GLN A 136 5.82 -11.70 -0.66
CA GLN A 136 5.97 -10.70 0.39
C GLN A 136 6.80 -11.32 1.53
N PRO A 137 7.94 -10.74 1.92
CA PRO A 137 8.66 -11.17 3.12
C PRO A 137 7.83 -10.87 4.38
N PRO A 138 7.98 -11.69 5.44
CA PRO A 138 7.21 -11.51 6.65
C PRO A 138 7.56 -10.21 7.37
N TYR A 139 6.56 -9.52 7.92
CA TYR A 139 6.79 -8.35 8.77
C TYR A 139 7.39 -8.72 10.12
N LYS A 140 7.12 -9.92 10.64
CA LYS A 140 7.58 -10.38 11.96
C LYS A 140 8.48 -11.60 11.83
N PRO A 141 9.55 -11.70 12.64
CA PRO A 141 10.42 -12.87 12.63
C PRO A 141 9.63 -14.15 12.96
N GLY A 142 9.73 -15.14 12.07
CA GLY A 142 9.09 -16.45 12.25
C GLY A 142 7.82 -16.67 11.43
N ASP A 143 7.23 -15.61 10.86
CA ASP A 143 6.11 -15.73 9.93
C ASP A 143 6.59 -16.19 8.54
N ASP A 144 5.66 -16.72 7.74
CA ASP A 144 5.94 -17.22 6.39
C ASP A 144 6.01 -16.09 5.35
N PHE A 145 6.72 -16.37 4.24
CA PHE A 145 6.61 -15.55 3.04
C PHE A 145 5.23 -15.74 2.39
N LEU A 146 4.55 -14.64 2.05
CA LEU A 146 3.21 -14.69 1.46
C LEU A 146 3.29 -14.65 -0.08
N PRO A 147 2.77 -15.65 -0.81
CA PRO A 147 2.74 -15.63 -2.27
C PRO A 147 1.82 -14.52 -2.80
N MET A 148 2.40 -13.55 -3.50
CA MET A 148 1.70 -12.36 -4.01
C MET A 148 2.04 -12.14 -5.50
N TYR A 149 1.42 -11.15 -6.12
CA TYR A 149 1.87 -10.53 -7.37
C TYR A 149 2.04 -9.03 -7.16
N LEU A 150 2.85 -8.41 -8.02
CA LEU A 150 2.91 -6.96 -8.12
C LEU A 150 1.90 -6.46 -9.16
N MET A 151 1.28 -5.33 -8.89
CA MET A 151 0.53 -4.56 -9.87
C MET A 151 1.13 -3.17 -10.01
N VAL A 152 1.21 -2.69 -11.25
CA VAL A 152 1.94 -1.47 -11.58
C VAL A 152 1.11 -0.52 -12.42
N HIS A 153 1.05 0.75 -12.03
CA HIS A 153 0.46 1.84 -12.81
C HIS A 153 1.55 2.83 -13.22
N GLY A 154 1.72 3.07 -14.52
CA GLY A 154 2.74 3.96 -15.08
C GLY A 154 3.77 3.23 -15.94
N GLU A 155 4.82 3.94 -16.35
CA GLU A 155 5.84 3.43 -17.28
C GLU A 155 6.92 2.62 -16.55
N LEU A 156 6.68 1.31 -16.40
CA LEU A 156 7.67 0.30 -16.00
C LEU A 156 7.50 -0.96 -16.86
N ASP A 157 8.61 -1.62 -17.17
CA ASP A 157 8.68 -2.84 -17.95
C ASP A 157 8.92 -4.04 -17.03
N CYS A 158 7.98 -5.00 -17.01
CA CYS A 158 8.03 -6.17 -16.14
C CYS A 158 9.33 -6.99 -16.30
N GLU A 159 9.86 -7.11 -17.52
CA GLU A 159 11.06 -7.94 -17.76
C GLU A 159 12.34 -7.22 -17.33
N LYS A 160 12.37 -5.88 -17.39
CA LYS A 160 13.55 -5.09 -17.06
C LYS A 160 13.59 -4.66 -15.58
N ASP A 161 12.44 -4.34 -15.01
CA ASP A 161 12.37 -3.61 -13.75
C ASP A 161 11.99 -4.49 -12.55
N PHE A 162 11.39 -5.67 -12.78
CA PHE A 162 10.86 -6.52 -11.71
C PHE A 162 11.88 -6.86 -10.62
N GLU A 163 13.06 -7.37 -10.98
CA GLU A 163 14.06 -7.78 -10.00
C GLU A 163 14.59 -6.60 -9.18
N THR A 164 14.76 -5.44 -9.82
CA THR A 164 15.20 -4.21 -9.13
C THR A 164 14.15 -3.71 -8.14
N ILE A 165 12.87 -3.70 -8.56
CA ILE A 165 11.75 -3.28 -7.71
C ILE A 165 11.58 -4.24 -6.53
N LYS A 166 11.55 -5.56 -6.80
CA LYS A 166 11.48 -6.60 -5.78
C LYS A 166 12.59 -6.44 -4.75
N LYS A 167 13.83 -6.29 -5.20
CA LYS A 167 14.99 -6.12 -4.31
C LYS A 167 14.88 -4.86 -3.45
N ARG A 168 14.45 -3.74 -4.02
CA ARG A 168 14.24 -2.47 -3.30
C ARG A 168 13.18 -2.63 -2.22
N ILE A 169 12.01 -3.18 -2.57
CA ILE A 169 10.90 -3.41 -1.65
C ILE A 169 11.33 -4.36 -0.51
N HIS A 170 11.90 -5.51 -0.83
CA HIS A 170 12.36 -6.50 0.16
C HIS A 170 13.34 -5.88 1.16
N LYS A 171 14.28 -5.07 0.69
CA LYS A 171 15.31 -4.44 1.52
C LYS A 171 14.76 -3.31 2.39
N GLU A 172 14.00 -2.38 1.83
CA GLU A 172 13.63 -1.14 2.51
C GLU A 172 12.31 -1.21 3.26
N VAL A 173 11.34 -1.95 2.73
CA VAL A 173 10.04 -2.13 3.39
C VAL A 173 10.12 -3.25 4.42
N TYR A 174 10.67 -4.40 4.02
CA TYR A 174 10.65 -5.63 4.82
C TYR A 174 11.98 -5.96 5.50
N GLY A 175 13.04 -5.16 5.32
CA GLY A 175 14.30 -5.32 6.04
C GLY A 175 15.11 -6.58 5.66
N VAL A 176 14.82 -7.20 4.51
CA VAL A 176 15.56 -8.37 4.02
C VAL A 176 17.01 -7.95 3.69
N LYS A 177 17.98 -8.62 4.31
CA LYS A 177 19.41 -8.35 4.07
C LYS A 177 19.84 -8.93 2.73
N ASP A 178 20.69 -8.20 2.02
CA ASP A 178 21.44 -8.74 0.89
C ASP A 178 22.33 -9.89 1.42
N ASN A 179 22.14 -11.11 0.90
CA ASN A 179 23.07 -12.22 1.12
C ASN A 179 24.33 -12.05 0.27
#